data_AF-A0A419SKI0-F1
#
_entry.id   AF-A0A419SKI0-F1
#
_cell.length_a   1.000
_cell.length_b   1.000
_cell.length_c   1.000
_cell.angle_alpha   90.00
_cell.angle_beta   90.00
_cell.angle_gamma   90.00
#
_symmetry.space_group_name_H-M   'P 1'
#
loop_
_entity.id
_entity.type
_entity.pdbx_description
1 polymer ?
#
loop_
_entity_poly.entity_id
_entity_poly.type
_entity_poly.pdbx_seq_one_letter_code
_entity_poly.pdbx_strand_id
1 'polypeptide(L)'
;MHYFANETIMSIENALVLKPNEITILEHVRTYEYVNDEPAPYFVEIQCLDNKVVVRKNRITDFPAYELEKEESFENIDAATNTFRQWIMEI
;
A
#
# COMPACT_ATOMS: atom_id res chain seq x y z
N MET A 1 4.89 5.94 23.03
CA MET A 1 3.73 5.10 22.67
C MET A 1 3.79 4.88 21.18
N HIS A 2 4.11 3.68 20.73
CA HIS A 2 4.01 3.32 19.32
C HIS A 2 2.53 3.06 19.06
N TYR A 3 1.81 4.06 18.55
CA TYR A 3 0.53 3.80 17.93
C TYR A 3 0.84 2.94 16.71
N PHE A 4 0.58 1.63 16.81
CA PHE A 4 0.41 0.84 15.61
C PHE A 4 -0.84 1.42 14.96
N ALA A 5 -0.65 2.33 13.98
CA ALA A 5 -1.72 2.62 13.05
C ALA A 5 -2.22 1.26 12.56
N ASN A 6 -3.54 1.05 12.58
CA ASN A 6 -4.13 -0.24 12.22
C ASN A 6 -3.85 -0.52 10.75
N GLU A 7 -2.71 -1.16 10.47
CA GLU A 7 -2.33 -1.58 9.13
C GLU A 7 -3.36 -2.58 8.64
N THR A 8 -4.05 -2.22 7.54
CA THR A 8 -5.01 -3.11 6.90
C THR A 8 -4.32 -3.81 5.74
N ILE A 9 -4.03 -5.10 5.92
CA ILE A 9 -3.45 -5.95 4.88
C ILE A 9 -4.57 -6.65 4.12
N MET A 10 -4.58 -6.55 2.78
CA MET A 10 -5.61 -7.17 1.95
C MET A 10 -5.09 -7.63 0.59
N SER A 11 -5.87 -8.44 -0.12
CA SER A 11 -5.44 -8.99 -1.43
C SER A 11 -5.31 -7.87 -2.46
N ILE A 12 -4.51 -8.11 -3.50
CA ILE A 12 -4.40 -7.23 -4.67
C ILE A 12 -5.79 -6.89 -5.23
N GLU A 13 -6.66 -7.90 -5.37
CA GLU A 13 -8.02 -7.76 -5.88
C GLU A 13 -8.88 -6.81 -5.03
N ASN A 14 -8.80 -6.96 -3.70
CA ASN A 14 -9.54 -6.10 -2.77
C ASN A 14 -8.96 -4.68 -2.76
N ALA A 15 -7.63 -4.55 -2.80
CA ALA A 15 -6.96 -3.26 -2.80
C ALA A 15 -7.25 -2.45 -4.08
N LEU A 16 -7.38 -3.11 -5.24
CA LEU A 16 -7.70 -2.46 -6.51
C LEU A 16 -9.07 -1.79 -6.52
N VAL A 17 -10.06 -2.37 -5.82
CA VAL A 17 -11.44 -1.86 -5.81
C VAL A 17 -11.71 -0.82 -4.71
N LEU A 18 -10.77 -0.60 -3.80
CA LEU A 18 -10.90 0.40 -2.72
C LEU A 18 -11.12 1.80 -3.27
N LYS A 19 -12.11 2.50 -2.73
CA LYS A 19 -12.38 3.90 -3.02
C LYS A 19 -11.53 4.83 -2.14
N PRO A 20 -11.24 6.06 -2.59
CA PRO A 20 -10.47 7.04 -1.82
C PRO A 20 -11.00 7.28 -0.38
N ASN A 21 -12.32 7.32 -0.21
CA ASN A 21 -12.94 7.49 1.10
C ASN A 21 -12.75 6.28 2.02
N GLU A 22 -12.73 5.06 1.48
CA GLU A 22 -12.46 3.84 2.23
C GLU A 22 -11.00 3.81 2.71
N ILE A 23 -10.05 4.22 1.86
CA ILE A 23 -8.64 4.35 2.23
C ILE A 23 -8.45 5.41 3.31
N THR A 24 -9.21 6.51 3.26
CA THR A 24 -9.17 7.55 4.31
C THR A 24 -9.63 7.01 5.66
N ILE A 25 -10.62 6.12 5.68
CA ILE A 25 -11.13 5.48 6.91
C ILE A 25 -10.13 4.44 7.44
N LEU A 26 -9.47 3.70 6.54
CA LEU A 26 -8.50 2.67 6.89
C LEU A 26 -7.14 3.23 7.30
N GLU A 27 -6.81 4.45 6.87
CA GLU A 27 -5.58 5.22 7.14
C GLU A 27 -4.28 4.59 6.62
N HIS A 28 -4.12 3.27 6.67
CA HIS A 28 -2.96 2.54 6.16
C HIS A 28 -3.40 1.22 5.57
N VAL A 29 -3.24 1.08 4.25
CA VAL A 29 -3.55 -0.14 3.51
C VAL A 29 -2.29 -0.67 2.86
N ARG A 30 -2.11 -1.99 2.92
CA ARG A 30 -1.01 -2.71 2.28
C ARG A 30 -1.53 -3.93 1.53
N THR A 31 -0.96 -4.23 0.36
CA THR A 31 -1.28 -5.46 -0.38
C THR A 31 -0.60 -6.67 0.23
N TYR A 32 -1.26 -7.84 0.14
CA TYR A 32 -0.67 -9.12 0.49
C TYR A 32 0.62 -9.37 -0.28
N GLU A 33 1.52 -10.07 0.39
CA GLU A 33 2.82 -10.49 -0.12
C GLU A 33 2.74 -11.88 -0.78
N TYR A 34 1.57 -12.34 -1.23
CA TYR A 34 1.38 -13.69 -1.77
C TYR A 34 0.46 -13.69 -3.00
N VAL A 35 0.91 -14.35 -4.07
CA VAL A 35 0.14 -14.62 -5.30
C VAL A 35 0.29 -16.12 -5.59
N ASN A 36 -0.83 -16.85 -5.67
CA ASN A 36 -0.84 -18.31 -5.90
C ASN A 36 0.02 -19.12 -4.91
N ASP A 37 -0.05 -18.82 -3.62
CA ASP A 37 0.75 -19.45 -2.55
C ASP A 37 2.27 -19.21 -2.64
N GLU A 38 2.74 -18.36 -3.56
CA GLU A 38 4.13 -17.93 -3.66
C GLU A 38 4.30 -16.49 -3.13
N PRO A 39 5.42 -16.18 -2.45
CA PRO A 39 5.72 -14.82 -2.04
C PRO A 39 5.79 -13.89 -3.25
N ALA A 40 4.97 -12.84 -3.25
CA ALA A 40 5.07 -11.76 -4.19
C ALA A 40 6.43 -11.07 -4.00
N PRO A 41 7.18 -10.78 -5.08
CA PRO A 41 8.47 -10.10 -4.98
C PRO A 41 8.32 -8.64 -4.50
N TYR A 42 7.09 -8.11 -4.55
CA TYR A 42 6.76 -6.75 -4.17
C TYR A 42 5.44 -6.70 -3.40
N PHE A 43 5.28 -5.66 -2.60
CA PHE A 43 3.98 -5.21 -2.12
C PHE A 43 3.88 -3.69 -2.24
N VAL A 44 2.65 -3.20 -2.32
CA VAL A 44 2.35 -1.78 -2.38
C VAL A 44 1.56 -1.39 -1.14
N GLU A 45 1.84 -0.22 -0.59
CA GLU A 45 1.05 0.36 0.49
C GLU A 45 0.68 1.81 0.20
N ILE A 46 -0.43 2.24 0.78
CA ILE A 46 -0.91 3.62 0.82
C ILE A 46 -1.20 4.01 2.26
N GLN A 47 -0.69 5.16 2.68
CA GLN A 47 -0.78 5.64 4.04
C GLN A 47 -1.18 7.12 4.08
N CYS A 48 -2.28 7.41 4.77
CA CYS A 48 -2.73 8.75 5.11
C CYS A 48 -1.94 9.23 6.33
N LEU A 49 -1.20 10.32 6.16
CA LEU A 49 -0.52 11.07 7.21
C LEU A 49 -1.21 12.43 7.39
N ASP A 50 -0.97 13.10 8.51
CA ASP A 50 -1.66 14.34 8.91
C ASP A 50 -1.76 15.42 7.82
N ASN A 51 -0.79 15.48 6.89
CA ASN A 51 -0.70 16.52 5.86
C ASN A 51 -0.49 15.97 4.43
N LYS A 52 -0.42 14.65 4.26
CA LYS A 52 -0.14 14.05 2.94
C LYS A 52 -0.54 12.59 2.92
N VAL A 53 -0.77 12.05 1.73
CA VAL A 53 -0.92 10.61 1.49
C VAL A 53 0.36 10.11 0.83
N VAL A 54 0.92 9.03 1.34
CA VAL A 54 2.15 8.42 0.83
C VAL A 54 1.83 7.06 0.23
N VAL A 55 2.33 6.79 -0.97
CA VAL A 55 2.26 5.48 -1.62
C VAL A 55 3.67 4.92 -1.70
N ARG A 56 3.87 3.68 -1.26
CA ARG A 56 5.17 3.00 -1.30
C ARG A 56 5.08 1.69 -2.07
N LYS A 57 6.07 1.44 -2.90
CA LYS A 57 6.35 0.13 -3.50
C LYS A 57 7.58 -0.44 -2.82
N ASN A 58 7.42 -1.60 -2.21
CA ASN A 58 8.46 -2.26 -1.45
C ASN A 58 8.81 -3.58 -2.11
N ARG A 59 10.11 -3.87 -2.19
CA ARG A 59 10.65 -5.13 -2.70
C ARG A 59 10.96 -6.06 -1.53
N ILE A 60 10.42 -7.26 -1.55
CA ILE A 60 10.76 -8.28 -0.56
C ILE A 60 12.12 -8.88 -0.94
N THR A 61 13.08 -8.81 -0.02
CA THR A 61 14.44 -9.35 -0.22
C THR A 61 14.57 -10.73 0.43
N ASP A 62 14.15 -10.84 1.69
CA ASP A 62 14.12 -12.08 2.46
C ASP A 62 13.06 -11.93 3.57
N PHE A 63 11.84 -12.44 3.34
CA PHE A 63 10.70 -12.19 4.23
C PHE A 63 11.05 -12.47 5.71
N PRO A 64 10.82 -11.53 6.65
CA PRO A 64 10.01 -10.31 6.51
C PRO A 64 10.78 -9.04 6.10
N ALA A 65 12.03 -9.15 5.66
CA ALA A 65 12.84 -8.03 5.21
C ALA A 65 12.43 -7.55 3.81
N TYR A 66 12.39 -6.23 3.66
CA TYR A 66 12.09 -5.55 2.40
C TYR A 66 12.88 -4.25 2.28
N GLU A 67 13.01 -3.78 1.04
CA GLU A 67 13.61 -2.50 0.71
C GLU A 67 12.57 -1.60 0.04
N LEU A 68 12.62 -0.30 0.34
CA LEU A 68 11.78 0.69 -0.32
C LEU A 68 12.30 0.90 -1.74
N GLU A 69 11.55 0.44 -2.75
CA GLU A 69 11.89 0.64 -4.16
C GLU A 69 11.47 2.03 -4.64
N LYS A 70 10.25 2.44 -4.28
CA LYS A 70 9.67 3.70 -4.73
C LYS A 70 8.73 4.28 -3.68
N GLU A 71 8.77 5.60 -3.52
CA GLU A 71 7.86 6.37 -2.69
C GLU A 71 7.38 7.60 -3.46
N GLU A 72 6.07 7.86 -3.42
CA GLU A 72 5.48 9.10 -3.90
C GLU A 72 4.52 9.66 -2.85
N SER A 73 4.49 10.98 -2.70
CA SER A 73 3.60 11.68 -1.77
C SER A 73 2.66 12.63 -2.48
N PHE A 74 1.42 12.70 -1.99
CA PHE A 74 0.33 13.45 -2.60
C PHE A 74 -0.39 14.30 -1.55
N GLU A 75 -0.85 15.47 -1.95
CA GLU A 75 -1.75 16.30 -1.13
C GLU A 75 -3.21 15.83 -1.21
N ASN A 76 -3.55 15.03 -2.23
CA ASN A 76 -4.90 14.51 -2.46
C ASN A 76 -4.93 12.97 -2.48
N ILE A 77 -5.90 12.40 -1.77
CA ILE A 77 -6.19 10.97 -1.72
C ILE A 77 -6.58 10.39 -3.09
N ASP A 78 -7.26 11.13 -3.97
CA ASP A 78 -7.61 10.58 -5.30
C ASP A 78 -6.37 10.30 -6.15
N ALA A 79 -5.40 11.23 -6.15
CA ALA A 79 -4.15 11.07 -6.87
C ALA A 79 -3.33 9.90 -6.30
N ALA A 80 -3.23 9.83 -4.96
CA ALA A 80 -2.58 8.72 -4.29
C ALA A 80 -3.25 7.38 -4.60
N THR A 81 -4.58 7.32 -4.59
CA THR A 81 -5.36 6.11 -4.89
C THR A 81 -5.12 5.62 -6.32
N ASN A 82 -5.02 6.54 -7.29
CA ASN A 82 -4.70 6.19 -8.67
C ASN A 82 -3.29 5.61 -8.79
N THR A 83 -2.29 6.24 -8.17
CA THR A 83 -0.90 5.72 -8.14
C THR A 83 -0.83 4.37 -7.44
N PHE A 84 -1.52 4.22 -6.30
CA PHE A 84 -1.61 2.97 -5.56
C PHE A 84 -2.14 1.83 -6.45
N ARG A 85 -3.26 2.04 -7.14
CA ARG A 85 -3.82 1.06 -8.09
C ARG A 85 -2.88 0.78 -9.25
N GLN A 86 -2.25 1.83 -9.80
CA GLN A 86 -1.29 1.66 -10.89
C GLN A 86 -0.16 0.73 -10.47
N TRP A 87 0.47 0.97 -9.32
CA TRP A 87 1.59 0.16 -8.87
C TRP A 87 1.17 -1.25 -8.48
N ILE A 88 -0.06 -1.43 -7.98
CA ILE A 88 -0.62 -2.77 -7.75
C ILE A 88 -0.72 -3.56 -9.07
N MET A 89 -1.08 -2.91 -10.18
CA MET A 89 -1.15 -3.58 -11.49
C MET A 89 0.23 -3.85 -12.12
N GLU A 90 1.30 -3.28 -11.57
CA GLU A 90 2.69 -3.46 -12.04
C GLU A 90 3.41 -4.63 -11.34
N ILE A 91 2.82 -5.20 -10.28
CA ILE A 91 3.39 -6.30 -9.47
C ILE A 91 2.64 -7.61 -9.71
#